data_AF-A0A951T741-F1
#
_entry.id   AF-A0A951T741-F1
#
_cell.length_a   1.000
_cell.length_b   1.000
_cell.length_c   1.000
_cell.angle_alpha   90.00
_cell.angle_beta   90.00
_cell.angle_gamma   90.00
#
_symmetry.space_group_name_H-M   'P 1'
#
loop_
_entity.id
_entity.type
_entity.pdbx_description
1 polymer ?
#
loop_
_entity_poly.entity_id
_entity_poly.type
_entity_poly.pdbx_seq_one_letter_code
_entity_poly.pdbx_strand_id
1 'polypeptide(L)'
;MPGFQELIFLAIIIIVLSWTGLWPTVIRALRELRGEHVPDPPGPSRSDADMCYRLMGLSPSASWEEIEKAYRRKAKVHHPDHGGDEDAMRALNEAYQTLKKIRNIR
;
A
#
# COMPACT_ATOMS: atom_id res chain seq x y z
N MET A 1 17.84 -36.13 -0.80
CA MET A 1 17.08 -35.69 -1.98
C MET A 1 15.63 -35.53 -1.52
N PRO A 2 15.14 -34.31 -1.27
CA PRO A 2 13.77 -34.12 -0.80
C PRO A 2 12.78 -34.61 -1.86
N GLY A 3 11.74 -35.31 -1.42
CA GLY A 3 10.76 -35.94 -2.31
C GLY A 3 9.86 -34.90 -2.99
N PHE A 4 9.35 -35.22 -4.17
CA PHE A 4 8.40 -34.35 -4.92
C PHE A 4 7.19 -33.94 -4.07
N GLN A 5 6.76 -34.79 -3.13
CA GLN A 5 5.68 -34.46 -2.18
C GLN A 5 6.06 -33.37 -1.17
N GLU A 6 7.30 -33.33 -0.69
CA GLU A 6 7.76 -32.29 0.26
C GLU A 6 7.84 -30.92 -0.40
N LEU A 7 8.21 -30.88 -1.69
CA LEU A 7 8.20 -29.65 -2.48
C LEU A 7 6.78 -29.08 -2.64
N ILE A 8 5.78 -29.95 -2.79
CA ILE A 8 4.37 -29.55 -2.87
C ILE A 8 3.89 -29.00 -1.53
N PHE A 9 4.21 -29.65 -0.41
CA PHE A 9 3.84 -29.13 0.92
C PHE A 9 4.48 -27.77 1.21
N LEU A 10 5.77 -27.60 0.88
CA LEU A 10 6.45 -26.31 1.03
C LEU A 10 5.83 -25.22 0.14
N ALA A 11 5.49 -25.54 -1.10
CA ALA A 11 4.84 -24.60 -2.01
C ALA A 11 3.45 -24.17 -1.49
N ILE A 12 2.65 -25.11 -0.98
CA ILE A 12 1.32 -24.81 -0.41
C ILE A 12 1.46 -23.92 0.84
N ILE A 13 2.43 -24.19 1.71
CA ILE A 13 2.69 -23.35 2.89
C ILE A 13 3.08 -21.92 2.47
N ILE A 14 3.94 -21.76 1.47
CA ILE A 14 4.34 -20.43 0.94
C ILE A 14 3.15 -19.70 0.32
N ILE A 15 2.28 -20.41 -0.42
CA ILE A 15 1.08 -19.84 -1.04
C ILE A 15 0.07 -19.39 0.03
N VAL A 16 -0.17 -20.22 1.06
CA VAL A 16 -1.09 -19.92 2.17
C VAL A 16 -0.57 -18.76 3.03
N LEU A 17 0.73 -18.72 3.33
CA LEU A 17 1.35 -17.60 4.04
C LEU A 17 1.33 -16.30 3.21
N SER A 18 1.44 -16.39 1.88
CA SER A 18 1.32 -15.23 0.99
C SER A 18 -0.10 -14.68 0.94
N TRP A 19 -1.13 -15.53 1.04
CA TRP A 19 -2.55 -15.12 1.00
C TRP A 19 -3.05 -14.45 2.28
N THR A 20 -2.39 -14.67 3.42
CA THR A 20 -2.77 -14.05 4.69
C THR A 20 -2.24 -12.63 4.89
N GLY A 21 -1.41 -12.12 3.96
CA GLY A 21 -0.78 -10.80 4.10
C GLY A 21 0.15 -10.69 5.32
N LEU A 22 0.47 -11.82 5.96
CA LEU A 22 1.29 -11.88 7.17
C LEU A 22 2.79 -11.92 6.85
N TRP A 23 3.15 -12.39 5.66
CA TRP A 23 4.53 -12.50 5.18
C TRP A 23 5.31 -11.16 5.19
N PRO A 24 4.75 -10.02 4.74
CA PRO A 24 5.39 -8.70 4.87
C PRO A 24 5.63 -8.30 6.34
N THR A 25 4.71 -8.64 7.23
CA THR A 25 4.79 -8.32 8.67
C THR A 25 5.85 -9.16 9.38
N VAL A 26 5.92 -10.45 9.05
CA VAL A 26 6.94 -11.37 9.59
C VAL A 26 8.34 -10.98 9.10
N ILE A 27 8.51 -10.63 7.82
CA ILE A 27 9.78 -10.11 7.29
C ILE A 27 10.18 -8.82 8.01
N ARG A 28 9.23 -7.92 8.24
CA ARG A 28 9.47 -6.65 8.94
C ARG A 28 9.87 -6.89 10.41
N ALA A 29 9.18 -7.78 11.11
CA ALA A 29 9.50 -8.14 12.50
C ALA A 29 10.86 -8.84 12.63
N LEU A 30 11.19 -9.78 11.74
CA LEU A 30 12.50 -10.46 11.71
C LEU A 30 13.65 -9.50 11.38
N ARG A 31 13.39 -8.46 10.58
CA ARG A 31 14.36 -7.42 10.25
C ARG A 31 14.64 -6.49 11.43
N GLU A 32 13.60 -6.14 12.17
CA GLU A 32 13.68 -5.30 13.36
C GLU A 32 14.49 -5.99 14.48
N LEU A 33 14.33 -7.31 14.64
CA LEU A 33 15.14 -8.13 15.55
C LEU A 33 16.62 -8.25 15.13
N ARG A 34 16.94 -8.03 13.85
CA ARG A 34 18.32 -8.07 13.32
C ARG A 34 19.08 -6.75 13.54
N GLY A 35 18.42 -5.70 14.04
CA GLY A 35 19.04 -4.41 14.33
C GLY A 35 19.46 -3.63 13.08
N GLU A 36 19.01 -4.04 11.89
CA GLU A 36 19.24 -3.28 10.66
C GLU A 36 18.31 -2.07 10.64
N HIS A 37 18.78 -0.94 11.16
CA HIS A 37 18.15 0.35 10.96
C HIS A 37 18.35 0.77 9.50
N VAL A 38 17.41 0.35 8.65
CA VAL A 38 17.19 1.00 7.36
C VAL A 38 16.64 2.39 7.72
N PRO A 39 17.32 3.50 7.37
CA PRO A 39 16.77 4.83 7.60
C PRO A 39 15.37 4.86 6.98
N ASP A 40 14.41 5.46 7.69
CA ASP A 40 13.08 5.68 7.14
C ASP A 40 13.24 6.21 5.70
N PRO A 41 12.55 5.60 4.70
CA PRO A 41 12.65 6.09 3.33
C PRO A 41 12.43 7.61 3.39
N PRO A 42 13.26 8.41 2.69
CA PRO A 42 13.20 9.86 2.77
C PRO A 42 11.74 10.26 2.64
N GLY A 43 11.26 11.01 3.64
CA GLY A 43 9.85 11.42 3.69
C GLY A 43 9.45 11.97 2.32
N PRO A 44 8.19 11.73 1.88
CA PRO A 44 7.76 12.08 0.54
C PRO A 44 8.19 13.49 0.19
N SER A 45 8.98 13.62 -0.87
CA SER A 45 9.46 14.91 -1.35
C SER A 45 8.25 15.76 -1.74
N ARG A 46 8.39 17.10 -1.76
CA ARG A 46 7.30 17.99 -2.23
C ARG A 46 6.77 17.58 -3.61
N SER A 47 7.62 16.99 -4.45
CA SER A 47 7.28 16.41 -5.75
C SER A 47 6.35 15.18 -5.64
N ASP A 48 6.56 14.30 -4.67
CA ASP A 48 5.72 13.12 -4.44
C ASP A 48 4.32 13.52 -3.96
N ALA A 49 4.25 14.56 -3.12
CA ALA A 49 2.99 15.15 -2.68
C ALA A 49 2.19 15.68 -3.87
N ASP A 50 2.83 16.44 -4.75
CA ASP A 50 2.20 17.03 -5.93
C ASP A 50 1.69 15.94 -6.89
N MET A 51 2.47 14.88 -7.09
CA MET A 51 2.07 13.71 -7.88
C MET A 51 0.83 13.01 -7.28
N CYS A 52 0.76 12.87 -5.96
CA CYS A 52 -0.42 12.30 -5.27
C CYS A 52 -1.68 13.16 -5.46
N TYR A 53 -1.57 14.48 -5.35
CA TYR A 53 -2.68 15.40 -5.62
C TYR A 53 -3.14 15.30 -7.06
N ARG A 54 -2.22 15.28 -8.02
CA ARG A 54 -2.52 15.11 -9.45
C ARG A 54 -3.17 13.77 -9.75
N LEU A 55 -2.70 12.68 -9.14
CA LEU A 55 -3.32 11.35 -9.25
C LEU A 55 -4.78 11.36 -8.73
N MET A 56 -5.04 12.09 -7.65
CA MET A 56 -6.38 12.29 -7.12
C MET A 56 -7.22 13.30 -7.92
N GLY A 57 -6.63 14.03 -8.86
CA GLY A 57 -7.30 15.10 -9.61
C GLY A 57 -7.64 16.29 -8.73
N LEU A 58 -6.81 16.57 -7.73
CA LEU A 58 -6.96 17.65 -6.77
C LEU A 58 -5.84 18.66 -6.93
N SER A 59 -6.12 19.89 -6.51
CA SER A 59 -5.10 20.92 -6.37
C SER A 59 -4.19 20.60 -5.17
N PRO A 60 -2.89 20.94 -5.21
CA PRO A 60 -2.02 20.86 -4.01
C PRO A 60 -2.52 21.75 -2.85
N SER A 61 -3.40 22.70 -3.13
CA SER A 61 -4.10 23.53 -2.12
C SER A 61 -5.40 22.92 -1.59
N ALA A 62 -5.81 21.74 -2.07
CA ALA A 62 -7.07 21.10 -1.66
C ALA A 62 -7.08 20.82 -0.15
N SER A 63 -8.25 20.96 0.49
CA SER A 63 -8.44 20.66 1.90
C SER A 63 -8.49 19.14 2.16
N TRP A 64 -8.34 18.73 3.42
CA TRP A 64 -8.48 17.32 3.78
C TRP A 64 -9.87 16.75 3.47
N GLU A 65 -10.93 17.53 3.68
CA GLU A 65 -12.29 17.13 3.31
C GLU A 65 -12.43 16.90 1.80
N GLU A 66 -11.76 17.71 0.97
CA GLU A 66 -11.75 17.53 -0.49
C GLU A 66 -11.01 16.25 -0.91
N ILE A 67 -9.88 15.96 -0.25
CA ILE A 67 -9.11 14.72 -0.44
C ILE A 67 -9.98 13.51 -0.10
N GLU A 68 -10.64 13.52 1.05
CA GLU A 68 -11.50 12.43 1.48
C GLU A 68 -12.71 12.25 0.55
N LYS A 69 -13.34 13.36 0.14
CA LYS A 69 -14.47 13.33 -0.80
C LYS A 69 -14.05 12.78 -2.16
N ALA A 70 -12.89 13.19 -2.68
CA ALA A 70 -12.36 12.67 -3.94
C ALA A 70 -12.02 11.19 -3.85
N TYR A 71 -11.36 10.77 -2.76
CA TYR A 71 -11.07 9.38 -2.46
C TYR A 71 -12.34 8.53 -2.46
N ARG A 72 -13.36 8.92 -1.69
CA ARG A 72 -14.64 8.18 -1.62
C ARG A 72 -15.35 8.09 -2.98
N ARG A 73 -15.29 9.15 -3.81
CA ARG A 73 -15.83 9.12 -5.18
C ARG A 73 -15.07 8.15 -6.07
N LYS A 74 -13.74 8.25 -6.11
CA LYS A 74 -12.90 7.39 -6.96
C LYS A 74 -12.92 5.93 -6.50
N ALA A 75 -12.95 5.68 -5.20
CA ALA A 75 -13.02 4.34 -4.63
C ALA A 75 -14.33 3.62 -5.01
N LYS A 76 -15.45 4.34 -5.10
CA LYS A 76 -16.71 3.77 -5.61
C LYS A 76 -16.65 3.42 -7.10
N VAL A 77 -15.90 4.19 -7.88
CA VAL A 77 -15.74 3.97 -9.33
C VAL A 77 -14.79 2.82 -9.64
N HIS A 78 -13.68 2.70 -8.89
CA HIS A 78 -12.66 1.67 -9.06
C HIS A 78 -12.90 0.42 -8.19
N HIS A 79 -14.09 0.27 -7.61
CA HIS A 79 -14.36 -0.85 -6.72
C HIS A 79 -14.33 -2.18 -7.51
N PRO A 80 -13.53 -3.18 -7.09
CA PRO A 80 -13.34 -4.42 -7.84
C PRO A 80 -14.65 -5.24 -7.97
N ASP A 81 -15.56 -5.09 -7.00
CA ASP A 81 -16.89 -5.72 -7.00
C ASP A 81 -17.80 -5.22 -8.15
N HIS A 82 -17.47 -4.08 -8.76
CA HIS A 82 -18.18 -3.52 -9.92
C HIS A 82 -17.39 -3.66 -11.24
N GLY A 83 -16.34 -4.50 -11.28
CA GLY A 83 -15.45 -4.62 -12.44
C GLY A 83 -14.39 -3.52 -12.52
N GLY A 84 -14.11 -2.86 -11.39
CA GLY A 84 -13.04 -1.86 -11.26
C GLY A 84 -11.66 -2.49 -11.21
N ASP A 85 -10.66 -1.69 -11.59
CA ASP A 85 -9.26 -2.12 -11.66
C ASP A 85 -8.60 -2.09 -10.27
N GLU A 86 -8.15 -3.26 -9.80
CA GLU A 86 -7.48 -3.41 -8.49
C GLU A 86 -6.20 -2.57 -8.39
N ASP A 87 -5.48 -2.39 -9.50
CA ASP A 87 -4.24 -1.62 -9.52
C ASP A 87 -4.54 -0.12 -9.37
N ALA A 88 -5.58 0.37 -10.05
CA ALA A 88 -6.08 1.73 -9.86
C ALA A 88 -6.53 2.00 -8.41
N MET A 89 -7.17 1.02 -7.76
CA MET A 89 -7.58 1.15 -6.36
C MET A 89 -6.38 1.13 -5.40
N ARG A 90 -5.36 0.30 -5.68
CA ARG A 90 -4.11 0.29 -4.92
C ARG A 90 -3.38 1.63 -5.02
N ALA A 91 -3.23 2.17 -6.22
CA ALA A 91 -2.60 3.47 -6.44
C ALA A 91 -3.36 4.62 -5.73
N LEU A 92 -4.70 4.57 -5.73
CA LEU A 92 -5.54 5.52 -5.00
C LEU A 92 -5.31 5.46 -3.47
N ASN A 93 -5.21 4.24 -2.91
CA ASN A 93 -4.93 4.04 -1.49
C ASN A 93 -3.53 4.53 -1.10
N GLU A 94 -2.51 4.25 -1.91
CA GLU A 94 -1.14 4.69 -1.65
C GLU A 94 -1.03 6.22 -1.66
N ALA A 95 -1.66 6.89 -2.63
CA ALA A 95 -1.70 8.34 -2.68
C ALA A 95 -2.41 8.92 -1.44
N TYR A 96 -3.51 8.31 -1.00
CA TYR A 96 -4.25 8.76 0.19
C TYR A 96 -3.41 8.66 1.46
N GLN A 97 -2.73 7.53 1.65
CA GLN A 97 -1.86 7.31 2.81
C GLN A 97 -0.66 8.27 2.81
N THR A 98 -0.09 8.53 1.64
CA THR A 98 1.03 9.47 1.48
C THR A 98 0.60 10.88 1.85
N LEU A 99 -0.56 11.34 1.34
CA LEU A 99 -1.12 12.65 1.69
C LEU A 99 -1.45 12.76 3.18
N LYS A 100 -2.00 11.69 3.80
CA LYS A 100 -2.28 11.64 5.24
C LYS A 100 -1.00 11.84 6.07
N LYS A 101 0.09 11.17 5.69
CA LYS A 101 1.41 11.30 6.33
C LYS A 101 1.99 12.71 6.18
N ILE A 102 1.95 13.27 4.97
CA ILE A 102 2.47 14.63 4.69
C ILE A 102 1.74 15.68 5.52
N ARG A 103 0.41 15.57 5.64
CA ARG A 103 -0.40 16.51 6.43
C ARG A 103 -0.36 16.23 7.94
N ASN A 104 0.39 15.22 8.37
CA ASN A 104 0.51 14.79 9.77
C ASN A 104 -0.86 14.61 10.47
N ILE A 105 -1.83 14.08 9.74
CA ILE A 105 -3.17 13.81 10.27
C ILE A 105 -3.10 12.44 10.95
N ARG A 106 -3.33 12.40 12.27
CA ARG A 106 -3.26 11.19 13.09
C ARG A 106 -4.53 10.35 12.91
#